data_AF-A0AAD9A9J6-F1
#
_entry.id   AF-A0AAD9A9J6-F1
#
_cell.length_a   1.000
_cell.length_b   1.000
_cell.length_c   1.000
_cell.angle_alpha   90.00
_cell.angle_beta   90.00
_cell.angle_gamma   90.00
#
_symmetry.space_group_name_H-M   'P 1'
#
loop_
_entity.id
_entity.type
_entity.pdbx_description
1 polymer ?
#
loop_
_entity_poly.entity_id
_entity_poly.type
_entity_poly.pdbx_seq_one_letter_code
_entity_poly.pdbx_strand_id
1 'polypeptide(L)'
;SLYKVLEAQKRIQKSLGVFMPVSTFVARAAEVANDDLPPSARKPTADELFNQVLGLHKLAPRGTRGYYLPQISALPEASFTAPRAVATPRRSSSDIYDILAAPKKAAAAPKKAVAAAAATAAAESISSGSNLFSLTVPKGDEKRAKVFLERVKIILEEEPARLVL
;
A
#
# COMPACT_ATOMS: atom_id res chain seq x y z
N SER A 1 -15.88 0.62 -0.23
CA SER A 1 -15.19 1.08 1.00
C SER A 1 -15.07 -0.08 1.99
N LEU A 2 -14.14 -0.04 2.95
CA LEU A 2 -13.89 -1.16 3.88
C LEU A 2 -14.85 -1.24 5.08
N TYR A 3 -15.95 -0.50 5.06
CA TYR A 3 -16.90 -0.41 6.18
C TYR A 3 -17.45 -1.78 6.60
N LYS A 4 -17.84 -2.62 5.65
CA LYS A 4 -18.38 -3.96 5.95
C LYS A 4 -17.33 -4.89 6.59
N VAL A 5 -16.06 -4.71 6.27
CA VAL A 5 -14.97 -5.48 6.89
C VAL A 5 -14.84 -5.11 8.37
N LEU A 6 -14.97 -3.82 8.71
CA LEU A 6 -14.98 -3.37 10.11
C LEU A 6 -16.20 -3.86 10.88
N GLU A 7 -17.37 -3.94 10.24
CA GLU A 7 -18.55 -4.54 10.86
C GLU A 7 -18.34 -6.04 11.13
N ALA A 8 -17.83 -6.79 10.15
CA ALA A 8 -17.53 -8.21 10.30
C ALA A 8 -16.51 -8.44 11.42
N GLN A 9 -15.45 -7.63 11.49
CA GLN A 9 -14.47 -7.65 12.55
C GLN A 9 -15.12 -7.47 13.93
N LYS A 10 -15.99 -6.46 14.09
CA LYS A 10 -16.74 -6.25 15.35
C LYS A 10 -17.66 -7.42 15.69
N ARG A 11 -18.31 -8.05 14.70
CA ARG A 11 -19.18 -9.22 14.91
C ARG A 11 -18.38 -10.44 15.35
N ILE A 12 -17.23 -10.70 14.72
CA ILE A 12 -16.32 -11.80 15.07
C ILE A 12 -15.75 -11.61 16.47
N GLN A 13 -15.30 -10.39 16.79
CA GLN A 13 -14.82 -10.07 18.13
C GLN A 13 -15.90 -10.26 19.20
N LYS A 14 -17.16 -9.92 18.90
CA LYS A 14 -18.30 -10.14 19.82
C LYS A 14 -18.70 -11.61 19.96
N SER A 15 -18.61 -12.40 18.89
CA SER A 15 -19.09 -13.80 18.86
C SER A 15 -18.03 -14.81 19.33
N LEU A 16 -16.80 -14.65 18.85
CA LEU A 16 -15.69 -15.58 19.11
C LEU A 16 -14.69 -15.04 20.14
N GLY A 17 -14.77 -13.75 20.51
CA GLY A 17 -13.80 -13.12 21.41
C GLY A 17 -12.41 -12.90 20.80
N VAL A 18 -12.21 -13.31 19.54
CA VAL A 18 -10.94 -13.22 18.82
C VAL A 18 -10.92 -11.97 17.94
N PHE A 19 -9.82 -11.22 18.01
CA PHE A 19 -9.57 -10.08 17.15
C PHE A 19 -8.86 -10.52 15.86
N MET A 20 -9.49 -10.30 14.71
CA MET A 20 -8.90 -10.57 13.40
C MET A 20 -8.49 -9.24 12.74
N PRO A 21 -7.19 -9.04 12.41
CA PRO A 21 -6.73 -7.82 11.74
C PRO A 21 -7.33 -7.65 10.33
N VAL A 22 -7.57 -6.42 9.89
CA VAL A 22 -8.10 -6.15 8.54
C VAL A 22 -7.17 -6.69 7.43
N SER A 23 -5.86 -6.72 7.69
CA SER A 23 -4.88 -7.30 6.76
C SER A 23 -5.13 -8.77 6.45
N THR A 24 -5.65 -9.56 7.40
CA THR A 24 -5.95 -10.98 7.15
C THR A 24 -7.17 -11.14 6.27
N PHE A 25 -8.18 -10.26 6.38
CA PHE A 25 -9.30 -10.26 5.44
C PHE A 25 -8.85 -9.95 4.02
N VAL A 26 -7.94 -8.98 3.85
CA VAL A 26 -7.40 -8.66 2.53
C VAL A 26 -6.56 -9.79 1.97
N ALA A 27 -5.74 -10.45 2.79
CA ALA A 27 -4.96 -11.61 2.38
C ALA A 27 -5.88 -12.75 1.87
N ARG A 28 -6.92 -13.10 2.63
CA ARG A 28 -7.89 -14.13 2.23
C ARG A 28 -8.70 -13.73 1.00
N ALA A 29 -9.10 -12.46 0.91
CA ALA A 29 -9.78 -11.95 -0.28
C ALA A 29 -8.88 -12.03 -1.52
N ALA A 30 -7.58 -11.77 -1.37
CA ALA A 30 -6.61 -11.91 -2.44
C ALA A 30 -6.44 -13.39 -2.86
N GLU A 31 -6.39 -14.33 -1.91
CA GLU A 31 -6.35 -15.76 -2.21
C GLU A 31 -7.57 -16.20 -3.04
N VAL A 32 -8.78 -15.89 -2.56
CA VAL A 32 -10.03 -16.23 -3.29
C VAL A 32 -10.10 -15.53 -4.66
N ALA A 33 -9.66 -14.28 -4.75
CA ALA A 33 -9.64 -13.55 -6.02
C ALA A 33 -8.64 -14.14 -7.02
N ASN A 34 -7.60 -14.83 -6.55
CA ASN A 34 -6.56 -15.43 -7.39
C ASN A 34 -7.01 -16.74 -8.06
N ASP A 35 -7.85 -17.55 -7.39
CA ASP A 35 -8.23 -18.88 -7.87
C ASP A 35 -8.93 -18.87 -9.24
N ASP A 36 -9.83 -17.91 -9.48
CA ASP A 36 -10.65 -17.86 -10.70
C ASP A 36 -10.12 -16.89 -11.76
N LEU A 37 -8.86 -16.47 -11.70
CA LEU A 37 -8.33 -15.46 -12.62
C LEU A 37 -8.31 -15.97 -14.08
N PRO A 38 -8.70 -15.15 -15.07
CA PRO A 38 -8.53 -15.52 -16.46
C PRO A 38 -7.05 -15.80 -16.78
N PRO A 39 -6.78 -16.71 -17.75
CA PRO A 39 -5.43 -17.03 -18.16
C PRO A 39 -4.68 -15.77 -18.63
N SER A 40 -3.38 -15.72 -18.37
CA SER A 40 -2.53 -14.62 -18.84
C SER A 40 -2.51 -14.57 -20.37
N ALA A 41 -2.79 -13.40 -20.93
CA ALA A 41 -2.67 -13.18 -22.38
C ALA A 41 -1.20 -13.10 -22.84
N ARG A 42 -0.28 -12.96 -21.89
CA ARG A 42 1.16 -12.81 -22.13
C ARG A 42 1.84 -14.17 -22.31
N LYS A 43 2.77 -14.24 -23.28
CA LYS A 43 3.70 -15.37 -23.42
C LYS A 43 4.79 -15.32 -22.34
N PRO A 44 5.10 -16.45 -21.69
CA PRO A 44 6.11 -16.50 -20.64
C PRO A 44 7.50 -16.14 -21.19
N THR A 45 8.32 -15.45 -20.39
CA THR A 45 9.72 -15.17 -20.77
C THR A 45 10.61 -16.38 -20.53
N ALA A 46 11.77 -16.42 -21.20
CA ALA A 46 12.76 -17.49 -21.02
C ALA A 46 13.20 -17.62 -19.54
N ASP A 47 13.39 -16.49 -18.85
CA ASP A 47 13.76 -16.47 -17.44
C ASP A 47 12.64 -17.02 -16.55
N GLU A 48 11.37 -16.69 -16.84
CA GLU A 48 10.22 -17.22 -16.11
C GLU A 48 10.13 -18.76 -16.28
N LEU A 49 10.38 -19.27 -17.49
CA LEU A 49 10.42 -20.71 -17.76
C LEU A 49 11.61 -21.39 -17.07
N PHE A 50 12.78 -20.77 -17.09
CA PHE A 50 13.97 -21.30 -16.44
C PHE A 50 13.78 -21.36 -14.91
N ASN A 51 13.28 -20.29 -14.32
CA ASN A 51 12.93 -20.25 -12.90
C ASN A 51 11.84 -21.26 -12.53
N GLN A 52 10.96 -21.60 -13.49
CA GLN A 52 9.98 -22.66 -13.29
C GLN A 52 10.64 -24.03 -13.19
N VAL A 53 11.61 -24.34 -14.06
CA VAL A 53 12.39 -25.59 -14.02
C VAL A 53 13.17 -25.71 -12.72
N LEU A 54 13.76 -24.60 -12.26
CA LEU A 54 14.47 -24.54 -10.97
C LEU A 54 13.55 -24.56 -9.74
N GLY A 55 12.22 -24.53 -9.92
CA GLY A 55 11.26 -24.50 -8.81
C GLY A 55 11.19 -23.16 -8.06
N LEU A 56 11.91 -22.12 -8.52
CA LEU A 56 11.97 -20.80 -7.88
C LEU A 56 10.63 -20.06 -7.91
N HIS A 57 9.73 -20.44 -8.82
CA HIS A 57 8.36 -19.93 -8.89
C HIS A 57 7.53 -20.18 -7.61
N LYS A 58 7.94 -21.11 -6.74
CA LYS A 58 7.27 -21.40 -5.46
C LYS A 58 7.78 -20.54 -4.31
N LEU A 59 9.02 -20.04 -4.42
CA LEU A 59 9.74 -19.39 -3.33
C LEU A 59 9.58 -17.87 -3.36
N ALA A 60 9.44 -17.29 -4.55
CA ALA A 60 9.24 -15.87 -4.70
C ALA A 60 7.79 -15.61 -5.14
N PRO A 61 6.95 -14.96 -4.30
CA PRO A 61 5.64 -14.44 -4.70
C PRO A 61 5.83 -13.19 -5.58
N ARG A 62 6.72 -13.26 -6.57
CA ARG A 62 6.66 -12.34 -7.70
C ARG A 62 5.40 -12.75 -8.46
N GLY A 63 4.49 -11.81 -8.67
CA GLY A 63 3.17 -12.05 -9.26
C GLY A 63 3.19 -12.48 -10.73
N THR A 64 3.99 -13.49 -11.06
CA THR A 64 4.31 -13.94 -12.41
C THR A 64 3.63 -15.26 -12.77
N ARG A 65 2.74 -15.79 -11.92
CA ARG A 65 1.82 -16.86 -12.35
C ARG A 65 0.57 -16.96 -11.47
N GLY A 66 -0.30 -15.97 -11.56
CA GLY A 66 -1.64 -16.02 -10.98
C GLY A 66 -1.77 -15.81 -9.48
N TYR A 67 -0.71 -15.36 -8.81
CA TYR A 67 -0.78 -14.87 -7.44
C TYR A 67 -0.50 -13.38 -7.40
N TYR A 68 -1.57 -12.57 -7.38
CA TYR A 68 -1.47 -11.14 -7.13
C TYR A 68 -1.64 -10.86 -5.63
N LEU A 69 -0.82 -9.95 -5.12
CA LEU A 69 -0.90 -9.46 -3.75
C LEU A 69 -1.08 -7.94 -3.79
N PRO A 70 -2.23 -7.41 -3.33
CA PRO A 70 -2.50 -5.99 -3.38
C PRO A 70 -1.63 -5.24 -2.37
N GLN A 71 -1.04 -4.14 -2.82
CA GLN A 71 -0.42 -3.16 -1.94
C GLN A 71 -1.50 -2.20 -1.46
N ILE A 72 -1.57 -2.00 -0.15
CA ILE A 72 -2.60 -1.18 0.49
C ILE A 72 -1.93 0.09 1.02
N SER A 73 -2.42 1.23 0.56
CA SER A 73 -2.05 2.53 1.11
C SER A 73 -3.32 3.22 1.59
N ALA A 74 -3.42 3.48 2.90
CA ALA A 74 -4.39 4.46 3.40
C ALA A 74 -4.02 5.82 2.80
N LEU A 75 -4.95 6.41 2.06
CA LEU A 75 -4.86 7.84 1.84
C LEU A 75 -5.25 8.47 3.19
N PRO A 76 -4.42 9.37 3.75
CA PRO A 76 -4.91 10.20 4.83
C PRO A 76 -6.16 10.88 4.28
N GLU A 77 -7.29 10.78 4.99
CA GLU A 77 -8.45 11.61 4.68
C GLU A 77 -7.93 13.04 4.67
N ALA A 78 -7.78 13.59 3.48
CA ALA A 78 -7.32 14.95 3.34
C ALA A 78 -8.32 15.76 4.15
N SER A 79 -7.84 16.36 5.23
CA SER A 79 -8.48 17.53 5.79
C SER A 79 -8.49 18.54 4.64
N PHE A 80 -9.54 18.52 3.82
CA PHE A 80 -9.81 19.49 2.76
C PHE A 80 -10.07 20.90 3.35
N THR A 81 -9.79 21.08 4.64
CA THR A 81 -9.79 22.32 5.40
C THR A 81 -8.43 22.52 6.09
N ALA A 82 -7.32 22.23 5.43
CA ALA A 82 -6.10 22.97 5.73
C ALA A 82 -6.15 24.24 4.87
N PRO A 83 -6.23 25.46 5.45
CA PRO A 83 -5.96 26.65 4.65
C PRO A 83 -4.59 26.42 4.04
N ARG A 84 -4.46 26.67 2.74
CA ARG A 84 -3.19 26.83 2.02
C ARG A 84 -2.18 27.34 3.02
N ALA A 85 -1.25 26.48 3.44
CA ALA A 85 -0.16 26.92 4.29
C ALA A 85 0.42 28.12 3.56
N VAL A 86 0.17 29.30 4.13
CA VAL A 86 0.64 30.56 3.59
C VAL A 86 2.11 30.30 3.37
N ALA A 87 2.52 30.45 2.10
CA ALA A 87 3.90 30.29 1.72
C ALA A 87 4.72 31.01 2.78
N THR A 88 5.46 30.24 3.57
CA THR A 88 6.49 30.81 4.42
C THR A 88 7.30 31.67 3.46
N PRO A 89 7.47 32.98 3.72
CA PRO A 89 8.21 33.82 2.80
C PRO A 89 9.54 33.10 2.59
N ARG A 90 9.86 32.80 1.32
CA ARG A 90 11.17 32.30 0.93
C ARG A 90 12.15 33.13 1.74
N ARG A 91 12.91 32.49 2.64
CA ARG A 91 14.12 33.13 3.17
C ARG A 91 14.87 33.51 1.91
N SER A 92 14.94 34.81 1.63
CA SER A 92 15.79 35.33 0.59
C SER A 92 17.14 34.68 0.81
N SER A 93 17.64 34.00 -0.21
CA SER A 93 19.06 33.69 -0.27
C SER A 93 19.75 35.01 -0.03
N SER A 94 20.45 35.15 1.09
CA SER A 94 21.36 36.26 1.28
C SER A 94 22.31 36.21 0.09
N ASP A 95 22.24 37.20 -0.78
CA ASP A 95 23.14 37.27 -1.92
C ASP A 95 24.58 37.36 -1.42
N ILE A 96 25.56 36.99 -2.25
CA ILE A 96 26.98 36.91 -1.85
C ILE A 96 27.46 38.24 -1.23
N TYR A 97 26.90 39.37 -1.69
CA TYR A 97 27.18 40.70 -1.15
C TYR A 97 26.65 40.92 0.28
N ASP A 98 25.53 40.31 0.68
CA ASP A 98 25.02 40.36 2.06
C ASP A 98 25.89 39.53 3.02
N ILE A 99 26.46 38.42 2.53
CA ILE A 99 27.35 37.55 3.31
C ILE A 99 28.70 38.25 3.56
N LEU A 100 29.22 38.98 2.58
CA LEU A 100 30.50 39.67 2.69
C LEU A 100 30.41 41.00 3.47
N ALA A 101 29.23 41.64 3.48
CA ALA A 101 29.02 42.90 4.19
C ALA A 101 28.55 42.71 5.65
N ALA A 102 28.14 41.51 6.06
CA ALA A 102 27.62 41.28 7.42
C ALA A 102 28.75 41.23 8.47
N PRO A 103 28.67 42.03 9.56
CA PRO A 103 29.61 41.93 10.67
C PRO A 103 29.40 40.62 11.43
N LYS A 104 30.51 39.88 11.64
CA LYS A 104 30.58 38.52 12.19
C LYS A 104 29.73 38.36 13.47
N LYS A 105 28.68 37.54 13.41
CA LYS A 105 28.01 36.95 14.59
C LYS A 105 28.05 35.43 14.53
N ALA A 106 28.37 34.81 15.66
CA ALA A 106 28.79 33.43 15.82
C ALA A 106 27.78 32.38 15.30
N ALA A 107 28.31 31.35 14.65
CA ALA A 107 27.57 30.24 14.07
C ALA A 107 26.98 29.29 15.13
N ALA A 108 25.68 29.02 15.04
CA ALA A 108 25.04 27.92 15.77
C ALA A 108 25.00 26.66 14.89
N ALA A 109 25.50 25.55 15.43
CA ALA A 109 25.65 24.26 14.74
C ALA A 109 24.32 23.57 14.38
N PRO A 110 24.25 22.76 13.31
CA PRO A 110 23.03 22.05 12.94
C PRO A 110 22.89 20.74 13.73
N LYS A 111 21.70 20.51 14.32
CA LYS A 111 21.33 19.23 14.94
C LYS A 111 20.94 18.21 13.86
N LYS A 112 21.67 17.08 13.79
CA LYS A 112 21.28 15.89 13.03
C LYS A 112 20.04 15.25 13.67
N ALA A 113 18.90 15.28 12.98
CA ALA A 113 17.70 14.54 13.39
C ALA A 113 17.62 13.22 12.61
N VAL A 114 17.97 12.16 13.34
CA VAL A 114 17.57 10.74 13.26
C VAL A 114 16.54 10.38 12.17
N ALA A 115 17.04 9.80 11.06
CA ALA A 115 16.24 9.12 10.04
C ALA A 115 16.11 7.61 10.37
N ALA A 116 15.50 7.28 11.52
CA ALA A 116 15.35 5.89 11.97
C ALA A 116 13.90 5.49 12.33
N ALA A 117 12.90 6.27 11.90
CA ALA A 117 11.48 6.00 12.21
C ALA A 117 10.64 5.54 11.00
N ALA A 118 11.23 5.37 9.81
CA ALA A 118 10.48 5.05 8.60
C ALA A 118 10.22 3.54 8.37
N ALA A 119 10.84 2.65 9.16
CA ALA A 119 10.78 1.20 8.92
C ALA A 119 9.66 0.47 9.69
N THR A 120 9.00 1.11 10.66
CA THR A 120 7.97 0.46 11.50
C THR A 120 6.54 0.90 11.20
N ALA A 121 6.33 1.87 10.31
CA ALA A 121 4.99 2.37 9.95
C ALA A 121 4.31 1.59 8.81
N ALA A 122 4.90 0.48 8.34
CA ALA A 122 4.30 -0.35 7.30
C ALA A 122 3.17 -1.26 7.81
N ALA A 123 2.95 -1.32 9.12
CA ALA A 123 1.95 -2.19 9.75
C ALA A 123 0.59 -1.51 10.06
N GLU A 124 0.46 -0.18 9.88
CA GLU A 124 -0.75 0.58 10.24
C GLU A 124 -1.37 1.35 9.06
N SER A 125 -1.24 0.85 7.83
CA SER A 125 -1.73 1.56 6.63
C SER A 125 -3.17 1.25 6.21
N ILE A 126 -3.97 0.59 7.04
CA ILE A 126 -5.39 0.33 6.75
C ILE A 126 -6.25 1.21 7.66
N SER A 127 -6.47 2.45 7.25
CA SER A 127 -7.34 3.38 7.97
C SER A 127 -8.79 3.17 7.53
N SER A 128 -9.74 3.51 8.40
CA SER A 128 -11.19 3.43 8.13
C SER A 128 -11.66 4.33 6.96
N GLY A 129 -10.79 5.18 6.40
CA GLY A 129 -11.07 6.10 5.32
C GLY A 129 -10.86 5.53 3.90
N SER A 130 -10.41 6.39 2.98
CA SER A 130 -10.15 6.01 1.59
C SER A 130 -8.86 5.18 1.47
N ASN A 131 -9.02 3.87 1.23
CA ASN A 131 -7.90 2.95 1.02
C ASN A 131 -7.65 2.78 -0.48
N LEU A 132 -6.40 2.98 -0.89
CA LEU A 132 -5.93 2.73 -2.24
C LEU A 132 -5.32 1.33 -2.32
N PHE A 133 -5.87 0.51 -3.22
CA PHE A 133 -5.33 -0.81 -3.56
C PHE A 133 -4.58 -0.71 -4.88
N SER A 134 -3.27 -0.97 -4.86
CA SER A 134 -2.41 -0.94 -6.04
C SER A 134 -1.74 -2.29 -6.30
N LEU A 135 -1.39 -2.53 -7.55
CA LEU A 135 -0.70 -3.75 -7.98
C LEU A 135 0.37 -3.43 -9.01
N THR A 136 1.54 -4.03 -8.83
CA THR A 136 2.63 -4.00 -9.81
C THR A 136 2.59 -5.28 -10.63
N VAL A 137 2.32 -5.15 -11.93
CA VAL A 137 2.14 -6.29 -12.82
C VAL A 137 2.97 -6.10 -14.10
N PRO A 138 3.53 -7.17 -14.70
CA PRO A 138 4.23 -7.08 -15.98
C PRO A 138 3.34 -6.55 -17.11
N LYS A 139 3.97 -5.88 -18.08
CA LYS A 139 3.29 -5.36 -19.28
C LYS A 139 2.56 -6.49 -20.01
N GLY A 140 1.25 -6.35 -20.20
CA GLY A 140 0.39 -7.34 -20.87
C GLY A 140 -0.63 -8.05 -19.98
N ASP A 141 -0.42 -8.07 -18.66
CA ASP A 141 -1.36 -8.70 -17.70
C ASP A 141 -2.29 -7.69 -17.02
N GLU A 142 -2.37 -6.46 -17.54
CA GLU A 142 -3.17 -5.36 -16.99
C GLU A 142 -4.66 -5.70 -16.90
N LYS A 143 -5.23 -6.35 -17.93
CA LYS A 143 -6.64 -6.76 -17.93
C LYS A 143 -6.93 -7.74 -16.79
N ARG A 144 -6.01 -8.67 -16.57
CA ARG A 144 -6.10 -9.67 -15.50
C ARG A 144 -5.97 -9.02 -14.13
N ALA A 145 -5.06 -8.06 -13.97
CA ALA A 145 -4.89 -7.28 -12.75
C ALA A 145 -6.15 -6.46 -12.41
N LYS A 146 -6.82 -5.88 -13.41
CA LYS A 146 -8.09 -5.15 -13.21
C LYS A 146 -9.18 -6.07 -12.69
N VAL A 147 -9.38 -7.23 -13.31
CA VAL A 147 -10.35 -8.23 -12.85
C VAL A 147 -10.07 -8.67 -11.43
N PHE A 148 -8.79 -8.88 -11.08
CA PHE A 148 -8.40 -9.20 -9.72
C PHE A 148 -8.81 -8.09 -8.73
N LEU A 149 -8.48 -6.83 -9.02
CA LEU A 149 -8.83 -5.70 -8.14
C LEU A 149 -10.34 -5.52 -8.00
N GLU A 150 -11.09 -5.69 -9.09
CA GLU A 150 -12.55 -5.66 -9.09
C GLU A 150 -13.12 -6.76 -8.19
N ARG A 151 -12.59 -7.98 -8.26
CA ARG A 151 -13.02 -9.08 -7.40
C ARG A 151 -12.67 -8.87 -5.94
N VAL A 152 -11.45 -8.44 -5.63
CA VAL A 152 -11.05 -8.11 -4.26
C VAL A 152 -12.00 -7.04 -3.69
N LYS A 153 -12.34 -6.03 -4.49
CA LYS A 153 -13.33 -5.03 -4.11
C LYS A 153 -14.69 -5.66 -3.82
N ILE A 154 -15.23 -6.48 -4.73
CA ILE A 154 -16.54 -7.15 -4.56
C ILE A 154 -16.55 -8.02 -3.30
N ILE A 155 -15.52 -8.85 -3.10
CA ILE A 155 -15.42 -9.76 -1.97
C ILE A 155 -15.40 -8.99 -0.62
N LEU A 156 -14.63 -7.91 -0.55
CA LEU A 156 -14.54 -7.08 0.66
C LEU A 156 -15.81 -6.23 0.88
N GLU A 157 -16.53 -5.88 -0.18
CA GLU A 157 -17.73 -5.05 -0.14
C GLU A 157 -19.04 -5.85 -0.01
N GLU A 158 -19.14 -7.10 -0.47
CA GLU A 158 -20.38 -7.87 -0.41
C GLU A 158 -20.44 -8.74 0.84
N GLU A 159 -19.46 -9.63 1.03
CA GLU A 159 -19.49 -10.66 2.08
C GLU A 159 -18.11 -10.92 2.73
N PRO A 160 -17.58 -9.99 3.52
CA PRO A 160 -16.31 -10.19 4.22
C PRO A 160 -16.38 -11.29 5.30
N ALA A 161 -17.58 -11.69 5.73
CA ALA A 161 -17.78 -12.76 6.71
C ALA A 161 -17.49 -14.16 6.14
N ARG A 162 -17.72 -14.37 4.84
CA ARG A 162 -17.42 -15.64 4.16
C ARG A 162 -15.93 -15.92 4.09
N LEU A 163 -15.10 -14.89 4.21
CA LEU A 163 -13.64 -15.06 4.27
C LEU A 163 -13.17 -15.68 5.59
N VAL A 164 -14.03 -15.73 6.61
CA VAL A 164 -13.63 -16.17 7.96
C VAL A 164 -14.08 -17.61 8.26
N LEU A 165 -15.23 -18.01 7.70
CA LEU A 165 -15.83 -19.34 7.86
C LEU A 165 -15.27 -20.37 6.88
#